data_AF-A0A6J4QIU2-F1
#
_entry.id   AF-A0A6J4QIU2-F1
#
_cell.length_a   1.000
_cell.length_b   1.000
_cell.length_c   1.000
_cell.angle_alpha   90.00
_cell.angle_beta   90.00
_cell.angle_gamma   90.00
#
_symmetry.space_group_name_H-M   'P 1'
#
loop_
_entity.id
_entity.type
_entity.pdbx_description
1 polymer ?
#
loop_
_entity_poly.entity_id
_entity_poly.type
_entity_poly.pdbx_seq_one_letter_code
_entity_poly.pdbx_strand_id
1 'polypeptide(L)' 'MPNRLAEETSPYLLQHKDNPVDWYPWGDEALKRAREEDRPILLSVGYSACHWCHVMERESFEDEETARMMNEHF' A
#
# COMPACT_ATOMS: atom_id res chain seq x y z
N MET A 1 -3.96 3.06 12.56
CA MET A 1 -5.07 2.10 12.37
C MET A 1 -4.70 1.25 11.18
N PRO A 2 -4.96 -0.07 11.21
CA PRO A 2 -4.58 -0.92 10.10
C PRO A 2 -5.36 -0.56 8.83
N ASN A 3 -4.68 -0.57 7.68
CA ASN A 3 -5.29 -0.46 6.36
C ASN A 3 -5.94 -1.79 5.92
N ARG A 4 -6.49 -1.83 4.70
CA ARG A 4 -7.27 -2.98 4.19
C ARG A 4 -6.47 -4.27 4.05
N LEU A 5 -5.13 -4.19 4.02
CA LEU A 5 -4.29 -5.39 3.96
C LEU A 5 -4.37 -6.24 5.24
N ALA A 6 -4.97 -5.74 6.33
CA ALA A 6 -5.22 -6.53 7.54
C ALA A 6 -6.14 -7.74 7.31
N GLU A 7 -6.95 -7.74 6.25
CA GLU A 7 -7.86 -8.84 5.89
C GLU A 7 -7.23 -9.86 4.93
N GLU A 8 -5.98 -9.63 4.50
CA GLU A 8 -5.27 -10.51 3.57
C GLU A 8 -4.68 -11.73 4.27
N THR A 9 -4.54 -12.84 3.54
CA THR A 9 -3.91 -14.06 4.08
C THR A 9 -2.39 -14.11 3.86
N SER A 10 -1.87 -13.27 2.95
CA SER A 10 -0.46 -13.26 2.58
C SER A 10 0.39 -12.66 3.71
N PRO A 11 1.41 -13.37 4.23
CA PRO A 11 2.30 -12.80 5.25
C PRO A 11 3.00 -11.53 4.79
N TYR A 12 3.30 -11.42 3.49
CA TYR A 12 3.92 -10.23 2.91
C TYR A 12 2.97 -9.02 2.96
N LEU A 13 1.69 -9.21 2.62
CA LEU A 13 0.71 -8.11 2.66
C LEU A 13 0.37 -7.72 4.11
N LEU A 14 0.27 -8.70 5.00
CA LEU A 14 0.02 -8.47 6.43
C LEU A 14 1.14 -7.68 7.12
N GLN A 15 2.38 -7.74 6.61
CA GLN A 15 3.49 -6.91 7.11
C GLN A 15 3.22 -5.42 6.89
N HIS A 16 2.56 -5.07 5.77
CA HIS A 16 2.26 -3.69 5.40
C HIS A 16 0.93 -3.14 5.98
N LYS A 17 0.21 -3.94 6.77
CA LYS A 17 -1.15 -3.57 7.23
C LYS A 17 -1.17 -2.33 8.13
N ASP A 18 -0.08 -2.07 8.86
CA ASP A 18 0.01 -0.97 9.82
C ASP A 18 0.75 0.26 9.24
N ASN A 19 1.15 0.19 7.96
CA ASN A 19 1.80 1.31 7.29
C ASN A 19 0.82 2.49 7.13
N PRO A 20 1.29 3.74 7.25
CA PRO A 20 0.46 4.95 7.06
C PRO A 20 -0.10 5.11 5.65
N VAL A 21 0.47 4.42 4.65
CA VAL A 21 -0.11 4.34 3.30
C VAL A 21 -1.44 3.58 3.35
N ASP A 22 -2.50 4.14 2.75
CA ASP A 22 -3.84 3.53 2.66
C ASP A 22 -3.87 2.44 1.58
N TRP A 23 -3.14 1.35 1.84
CA TRP A 23 -3.04 0.25 0.89
C TRP A 23 -4.37 -0.47 0.68
N TYR A 24 -4.58 -0.85 -0.58
CA TYR A 24 -5.64 -1.76 -1.01
C TYR A 24 -5.01 -3.03 -1.56
N PRO A 25 -5.60 -4.22 -1.33
CA PRO A 25 -5.29 -5.37 -2.15
C PRO A 25 -5.73 -5.11 -3.59
N TRP A 26 -5.08 -5.77 -4.54
CA TRP A 26 -5.46 -5.67 -5.94
C TRP A 26 -6.86 -6.26 -6.15
N GLY A 27 -7.80 -5.45 -6.67
CA GLY A 27 -9.17 -5.89 -6.92
C GLY A 27 -10.11 -4.78 -7.35
N ASP A 28 -11.38 -5.14 -7.52
CA ASP A 28 -12.41 -4.24 -8.05
C ASP A 28 -12.63 -3.00 -7.18
N GLU A 29 -12.45 -3.08 -5.86
CA GLU A 29 -12.59 -1.93 -4.95
C GLU A 29 -11.57 -0.83 -5.28
N ALA A 30 -10.29 -1.19 -5.40
CA ALA A 30 -9.21 -0.26 -5.72
C ALA A 30 -9.40 0.36 -7.12
N LEU A 31 -9.76 -0.48 -8.10
CA LEU A 31 -10.00 -0.03 -9.48
C LEU A 31 -11.21 0.91 -9.58
N LYS A 32 -12.28 0.62 -8.84
CA LYS A 32 -13.47 1.45 -8.79
C LYS A 32 -13.18 2.79 -8.14
N ARG A 33 -12.50 2.79 -6.98
CA ARG A 33 -12.12 4.02 -6.27
C ARG A 33 -11.27 4.94 -7.14
N ALA A 34 -10.23 4.40 -7.77
CA ALA A 34 -9.36 5.17 -8.67
C ALA A 34 -10.14 5.83 -9.82
N ARG A 35 -11.14 5.12 -10.37
CA ARG A 35 -12.02 5.67 -11.42
C ARG A 35 -12.99 6.73 -10.90
N GLU A 36 -13.56 6.54 -9.71
CA GLU A 36 -14.49 7.50 -9.10
C GLU A 36 -13.79 8.78 -8.65
N GLU A 37 -12.55 8.68 -8.17
CA GLU A 37 -11.74 9.82 -7.74
C GLU A 37 -10.95 10.47 -8.89
N ASP A 38 -10.93 9.88 -10.09
CA ASP A 38 -10.11 10.29 -11.23
C ASP A 38 -8.62 10.42 -10.87
N ARG A 39 -8.09 9.39 -10.19
CA ARG A 39 -6.71 9.34 -9.68
C ARG A 39 -5.92 8.15 -10.24
N PRO A 40 -4.60 8.32 -10.46
CA PRO A 40 -3.75 7.22 -10.91
C PRO A 40 -3.56 6.17 -9.82
N ILE A 41 -3.34 4.91 -10.21
CA ILE A 41 -3.00 3.83 -9.28
C ILE A 41 -1.48 3.69 -9.18
N LEU A 42 -0.96 3.79 -7.96
CA LEU A 42 0.40 3.37 -7.64
C LEU A 42 0.41 1.87 -7.29
N LEU A 43 0.76 1.04 -8.27
CA LEU A 43 0.86 -0.41 -8.06
C LEU A 43 2.26 -0.80 -7.55
N SER A 44 2.32 -1.25 -6.30
CA SER A 44 3.53 -1.83 -5.70
C SER A 44 3.43 -3.36 -5.71
N VAL A 45 4.48 -4.04 -6.19
CA VAL A 45 4.54 -5.51 -6.28
C VAL A 45 5.83 -6.01 -5.63
N GLY A 46 5.70 -6.96 -4.71
CA GLY A 46 6.84 -7.52 -3.98
C GLY A 46 6.54 -8.91 -3.42
N TYR A 47 7.49 -9.43 -2.66
CA TYR A 47 7.39 -10.74 -1.99
C TYR A 47 8.26 -10.75 -0.73
N SER A 48 7.97 -11.66 0.21
CA SER A 48 8.56 -11.65 1.56
C SER A 48 10.07 -11.83 1.65
N ALA A 49 10.73 -12.41 0.64
CA ALA A 49 12.18 -12.59 0.60
C ALA A 49 12.91 -11.51 -0.24
N CYS A 50 12.19 -10.48 -0.69
CA CYS A 50 12.74 -9.39 -1.48
C CYS A 50 13.45 -8.37 -0.58
N HIS A 51 14.79 -8.31 -0.66
CA HIS A 51 15.56 -7.35 0.14
C HIS A 51 15.13 -5.90 -0.10
N TRP A 52 15.02 -5.47 -1.36
CA TRP A 52 14.68 -4.09 -1.70
C TRP A 52 13.23 -3.70 -1.37
N CYS A 53 12.33 -4.67 -1.28
CA CYS A 53 10.96 -4.43 -0.86
C CYS A 53 10.90 -4.02 0.63
N HIS A 54 11.70 -4.67 1.47
CA HIS A 54 11.85 -4.30 2.89
C HIS A 54 12.56 -2.97 3.09
N VAL A 55 13.57 -2.66 2.25
CA VAL A 55 14.24 -1.35 2.29
C VAL A 55 13.25 -0.24 1.92
N MET A 56 12.49 -0.40 0.84
CA MET A 56 11.50 0.58 0.40
C MET A 56 10.35 0.74 1.40
N GLU A 57 9.93 -0.34 2.06
CA GLU A 57 8.96 -0.26 3.15
C GLU A 57 9.45 0.65 4.27
N ARG A 58 10.60 0.31 4.86
CA ARG A 58 11.15 1.02 6.01
C ARG A 58 11.49 2.48 5.71
N GLU A 59 11.97 2.76 4.51
CA GLU A 59 12.45 4.10 4.13
C GLU A 59 11.38 4.98 3.49
N SER A 60 10.23 4.43 3.11
CA SER A 60 9.20 5.19 2.39
C SER A 60 7.77 4.86 2.81
N PHE A 61 7.38 3.59 2.88
CA PHE A 61 6.00 3.23 3.20
C PHE A 61 5.65 3.41 4.69
N GLU A 62 6.64 3.35 5.58
CA GLU A 62 6.51 3.66 7.01
C GLU A 62 6.65 5.17 7.32
N ASP A 63 7.15 5.97 6.37
CA ASP A 63 7.35 7.40 6.55
C ASP A 63 6.03 8.19 6.36
N GLU A 64 5.63 8.93 7.39
CA GLU A 64 4.35 9.66 7.42
C GLU A 64 4.25 10.76 6.35
N GLU A 65 5.35 11.45 6.04
CA GLU A 65 5.34 12.51 5.03
C GLU A 65 5.16 11.94 3.62
N THR A 66 5.92 10.88 3.30
CA THR A 66 5.84 10.13 2.06
C THR A 66 4.47 9.49 1.89
N ALA A 67 3.96 8.84 2.94
CA ALA A 67 2.65 8.20 2.91
C ALA A 67 1.52 9.20 2.71
N ARG A 68 1.58 10.37 3.36
CA ARG A 68 0.62 11.46 3.10
C ARG A 68 0.63 11.88 1.63
N MET A 69 1.82 12.10 1.06
CA MET A 69 1.96 12.49 -0.35
C MET A 69 1.42 11.39 -1.28
N MET A 70 1.65 10.12 -0.97
CA MET A 70 1.07 9.00 -1.70
C MET A 70 -0.46 9.00 -1.60
N ASN A 71 -1.01 9.08 -0.39
CA ASN A 71 -2.45 9.06 -0.12
C ASN A 71 -3.21 10.28 -0.68
N GLU A 72 -2.52 11.41 -0.91
CA GLU A 72 -3.08 12.62 -1.51
C GLU A 72 -3.07 12.59 -3.06
N HIS A 73 -2.19 11.79 -3.67
CA HIS A 73 -2.03 11.78 -5.14
C HIS A 73 -2.42 10.48 -5.84
N PHE A 74 -2.39 9.33 -5.16
CA PHE A 74 -2.76 8.01 -5.68
C PHE A 74 -3.90 7.39 -4.89
#